data_AF-A0A7K2VE01-F1
#
_entry.id   AF-A0A7K2VE01-F1
#
_cell.length_a   1.000
_cell.length_b   1.000
_cell.length_c   1.000
_cell.angle_alpha   90.00
_cell.angle_beta   90.00
_cell.angle_gamma   90.00
#
_symmetry.space_group_name_H-M   'P 1'
#
loop_
_entity.id
_entity.type
_entity.pdbx_description
1 polymer ?
#
loop_
_entity_poly.entity_id
_entity_poly.type
_entity_poly.pdbx_seq_one_letter_code
_entity_poly.pdbx_strand_id
1 'polypeptide(L)'
;MLTDDDGRDQPLVAAYRTASLRRALADLATEHAEQGGHAGRGGLTGLPLRRLTGALRLTRLTDPLASFDCDTWEDIAHARARIREHGHVLNEWITAVKNELGIELDVDTRVLLDAARDVAHGVARPAAPLTTFLIGYAAAQGKGDAESVAEASAKVADLATRWEAEHGGGGSAPDAG
;
A
#
# COMPACT_ATOMS: atom_id res chain seq x y z
N MET A 1 10.89 14.33 10.51
CA MET A 1 11.75 13.23 10.04
C MET A 1 11.77 12.21 11.14
N LEU A 2 11.50 10.95 10.79
CA LEU A 2 11.53 9.89 11.76
C LEU A 2 12.98 9.61 12.21
N THR A 3 13.14 9.22 13.46
CA THR A 3 14.37 8.60 13.98
C THR A 3 14.02 7.20 14.47
N ASP A 4 14.86 6.21 14.14
CA ASP A 4 14.72 4.86 14.69
C ASP A 4 15.11 4.81 16.19
N ASP A 5 15.02 3.61 16.77
CA ASP A 5 15.36 3.31 18.16
C ASP A 5 16.85 3.47 18.48
N ASP A 6 17.72 3.27 17.50
CA ASP A 6 19.15 3.59 17.55
C ASP A 6 19.44 5.11 17.42
N GLY A 7 18.41 5.93 17.21
CA GLY A 7 18.52 7.38 17.04
C GLY A 7 19.04 7.84 15.68
N ARG A 8 19.07 6.96 14.68
CA ARG A 8 19.46 7.29 13.30
C ARG A 8 18.31 7.98 12.57
N ASP A 9 18.66 9.00 11.79
CA ASP A 9 17.71 9.72 10.95
C ASP A 9 17.22 8.81 9.80
N GLN A 10 15.90 8.73 9.62
CA GLN A 10 15.24 7.95 8.57
C GLN A 10 14.70 8.89 7.46
N PRO A 11 15.54 9.35 6.51
CA PRO A 11 15.19 10.39 5.56
C PRO A 11 14.09 9.99 4.56
N LEU A 12 13.91 8.69 4.33
CA LEU A 12 12.89 8.15 3.43
C LEU A 12 11.52 7.99 4.13
N VAL A 13 11.51 8.05 5.46
CA VAL A 13 10.29 8.00 6.29
C VAL A 13 10.07 9.37 6.92
N ALA A 14 9.74 10.35 6.08
CA ALA A 14 9.57 11.73 6.51
C ALA A 14 8.59 12.52 5.63
N ALA A 15 7.89 13.48 6.23
CA ALA A 15 7.11 14.47 5.50
C ALA A 15 7.94 15.74 5.25
N TYR A 16 8.03 16.16 3.99
CA TYR A 16 8.75 17.35 3.58
C TYR A 16 7.82 18.38 2.94
N ARG A 17 8.04 19.66 3.24
CA ARG A 17 7.40 20.74 2.47
C ARG A 17 8.01 20.80 1.08
N THR A 18 7.17 20.60 0.05
CA THR A 18 7.60 20.53 -1.36
C THR A 18 8.43 21.75 -1.78
N ALA A 19 8.03 22.96 -1.39
CA ALA A 19 8.76 24.18 -1.77
C ALA A 19 10.18 24.24 -1.16
N SER A 20 10.33 23.89 0.12
CA SER A 20 11.63 23.85 0.79
C SER A 20 12.53 22.74 0.23
N LEU A 21 11.95 21.56 -0.03
CA LEU A 21 12.65 20.42 -0.59
C LEU A 21 13.20 20.73 -1.99
N ARG A 22 12.38 21.30 -2.88
CA ARG A 22 12.79 21.66 -4.23
C ARG A 22 13.89 22.72 -4.25
N ARG A 23 13.83 23.72 -3.35
CA ARG A 23 14.87 24.74 -3.22
C ARG A 23 16.20 24.11 -2.81
N ALA A 24 16.21 23.33 -1.74
CA ALA A 24 17.43 22.69 -1.26
C ALA A 24 18.04 21.73 -2.31
N LEU A 25 17.22 21.03 -3.08
CA LEU A 25 17.69 20.19 -4.20
C LEU A 25 18.32 21.02 -5.32
N ALA A 26 17.74 22.17 -5.67
CA ALA A 26 18.29 23.06 -6.68
C ALA A 26 19.62 23.68 -6.24
N ASP A 27 19.70 24.15 -4.99
CA ASP A 27 20.92 24.71 -4.41
C ASP A 27 22.06 23.66 -4.42
N LEU A 28 21.77 22.44 -3.98
CA LEU A 28 22.74 21.33 -4.00
C LEU A 28 23.19 20.95 -5.41
N ALA A 29 22.30 21.03 -6.41
CA ALA A 29 22.64 20.71 -7.79
C ALA A 29 23.59 21.78 -8.38
N THR A 30 23.37 23.06 -8.05
CA THR A 30 24.27 24.15 -8.44
C THR A 30 25.63 23.99 -7.77
N GLU A 31 25.68 23.79 -6.45
CA GLU A 31 26.94 23.57 -5.72
C GLU A 31 27.74 22.38 -6.27
N HIS A 32 27.06 21.29 -6.61
CA HIS A 32 27.72 20.11 -7.16
C HIS A 32 28.27 20.36 -8.57
N ALA A 33 27.53 21.07 -9.42
CA ALA A 33 27.99 21.44 -10.76
C ALA A 33 29.24 22.33 -10.69
N GLU A 34 29.30 23.27 -9.74
CA GLU A 34 30.49 24.11 -9.49
C GLU A 34 31.71 23.30 -9.03
N GLN A 35 31.48 22.18 -8.35
CA GLN A 35 32.52 21.24 -7.89
C GLN A 35 32.94 20.22 -8.97
N GLY A 36 32.54 20.43 -10.23
CA GLY A 36 32.85 19.55 -11.36
C GLY A 36 31.87 18.40 -11.58
N GLY A 37 30.70 18.45 -10.93
CA GLY A 37 29.59 17.53 -11.14
C GLY A 37 28.84 17.76 -12.45
N HIS A 38 27.97 16.83 -12.84
CA HIS A 38 27.22 16.92 -14.09
C HIS A 38 26.10 17.96 -13.99
N ALA A 39 26.03 18.93 -14.92
CA ALA A 39 24.93 19.87 -14.98
C ALA A 39 23.68 19.24 -15.63
N GLY A 40 22.50 19.48 -15.07
CA GLY A 40 21.21 19.06 -15.65
C GLY A 40 20.60 17.82 -15.00
N ARG A 41 19.86 17.02 -15.80
CA ARG A 41 19.06 15.89 -15.31
C ARG A 41 20.00 14.76 -14.85
N GLY A 42 20.25 14.71 -13.53
CA GLY A 42 21.25 13.82 -12.93
C GLY A 42 22.34 14.55 -12.14
N GLY A 43 22.29 15.87 -12.00
CA GLY A 43 23.28 16.65 -11.24
C GLY A 43 23.29 16.46 -9.72
N LEU A 44 22.52 15.49 -9.21
CA LEU A 44 22.56 15.06 -7.81
C LEU A 44 22.98 13.60 -7.66
N THR A 45 23.23 12.90 -8.78
CA THR A 45 23.57 11.47 -8.78
C THR A 45 24.89 11.24 -8.04
N GLY A 46 24.92 10.26 -7.15
CA GLY A 46 26.09 9.92 -6.34
C GLY A 46 26.30 10.80 -5.10
N LEU A 47 25.48 11.84 -4.91
CA LEU A 47 25.51 12.62 -3.67
C LEU A 47 24.77 11.90 -2.54
N PRO A 48 25.28 11.97 -1.30
CA PRO A 48 24.62 11.35 -0.17
C PRO A 48 23.41 12.18 0.26
N LEU A 49 22.28 11.51 0.55
CA LEU A 49 21.03 12.13 1.00
C LEU A 49 21.19 13.04 2.23
N ARG A 50 22.20 12.79 3.08
CA ARG A 50 22.49 13.63 4.26
C ARG A 50 22.78 15.09 3.92
N ARG A 51 23.25 15.40 2.70
CA ARG A 51 23.42 16.80 2.26
C ARG A 51 22.08 17.52 2.19
N LEU A 52 21.05 16.84 1.68
CA LEU A 52 19.70 17.37 1.61
C LEU A 52 19.08 17.54 2.98
N THR A 53 19.17 16.52 3.85
CA THR A 53 18.59 16.63 5.20
C THR A 53 19.32 17.65 6.07
N GLY A 54 20.64 17.80 5.89
CA GLY A 54 21.43 18.85 6.55
C GLY A 54 21.08 20.27 6.09
N ALA A 55 20.62 20.44 4.85
CA ALA A 55 20.18 21.73 4.31
C ALA A 55 18.75 22.11 4.77
N LEU A 56 18.00 21.18 5.38
CA LEU A 56 16.62 21.40 5.80
C LEU A 56 16.52 21.58 7.31
N ARG A 57 15.60 22.45 7.75
CA ARG A 57 15.20 22.52 9.17
C ARG A 57 14.19 21.43 9.46
N LEU A 58 14.62 20.37 10.14
CA LEU A 58 13.83 19.17 10.40
C LEU A 58 13.47 19.06 11.88
N THR A 59 12.20 18.75 12.16
CA THR A 59 11.76 18.25 13.48
C THR A 59 11.91 16.74 13.48
N ARG A 60 12.59 16.20 14.50
CA ARG A 60 12.75 14.76 14.69
C ARG A 60 11.59 14.20 15.50
N LEU A 61 11.05 13.09 15.04
CA LEU A 61 9.99 12.34 15.72
C LEU A 61 10.54 10.94 15.97
N THR A 62 10.49 10.49 17.21
CA THR A 62 10.97 9.15 17.59
C THR A 62 9.76 8.24 17.73
N ASP A 63 9.71 7.21 16.88
CA ASP A 63 8.72 6.15 16.95
C ASP A 63 9.42 4.83 16.59
N PRO A 64 9.67 3.95 17.58
CA PRO A 64 10.38 2.68 17.38
C PRO A 64 9.66 1.71 16.43
N LEU A 65 8.39 1.94 16.12
CA LEU A 65 7.58 1.06 15.27
C LEU A 65 7.29 1.64 13.89
N ALA A 66 7.62 2.91 13.66
CA ALA A 66 7.30 3.59 12.41
C ALA A 66 8.23 3.20 11.25
N SER A 67 9.39 2.61 11.52
CA SER A 67 10.29 2.04 10.51
C SER A 67 11.04 0.86 11.10
N PHE A 68 11.16 -0.21 10.31
CA PHE A 68 11.93 -1.40 10.65
C PHE A 68 12.65 -1.87 9.38
N ASP A 69 13.98 -1.79 9.38
CA ASP A 69 14.79 -2.19 8.24
C ASP A 69 14.98 -3.71 8.25
N CYS A 70 14.77 -4.34 7.09
CA CYS A 70 14.93 -5.78 6.91
C CYS A 70 16.24 -6.07 6.17
N ASP A 71 17.36 -5.97 6.87
CA ASP A 71 18.69 -6.17 6.29
C ASP A 71 19.14 -7.64 6.34
N THR A 72 18.57 -8.42 7.26
CA THR A 72 18.89 -9.84 7.45
C THR A 72 17.66 -10.74 7.27
N TRP A 73 17.92 -12.04 7.10
CA TRP A 73 16.85 -13.04 7.08
C TRP A 73 16.10 -13.14 8.41
N GLU A 74 16.76 -12.84 9.52
CA GLU A 74 16.14 -12.77 10.84
C GLU A 74 15.15 -11.60 10.92
N ASP A 75 15.50 -10.45 10.37
CA ASP A 75 14.60 -9.29 10.29
C ASP A 75 13.35 -9.61 9.48
N ILE A 76 13.50 -10.31 8.35
CA ILE A 76 12.37 -10.78 7.55
C ILE A 76 11.48 -11.73 8.36
N ALA A 77 12.06 -12.61 9.18
CA ALA A 77 11.30 -13.52 10.03
C ALA A 77 10.49 -12.76 11.10
N HIS A 78 11.10 -11.74 11.73
CA HIS A 78 10.43 -10.84 12.67
C HIS A 78 9.32 -10.02 12.02
N ALA A 79 9.57 -9.42 10.86
CA ALA A 79 8.56 -8.68 10.10
C ALA A 79 7.36 -9.59 9.74
N ARG A 80 7.63 -10.82 9.30
CA ARG A 80 6.59 -11.82 9.03
C ARG A 80 5.82 -12.24 10.28
N ALA A 81 6.47 -12.34 11.44
CA ALA A 81 5.81 -12.63 12.70
C ALA A 81 4.82 -11.51 13.07
N ARG A 82 5.24 -10.24 12.98
CA ARG A 82 4.35 -9.09 13.21
C ARG A 82 3.17 -9.05 12.23
N ILE A 83 3.39 -9.34 10.94
CA ILE A 83 2.29 -9.42 9.97
C ILE A 83 1.30 -10.53 10.35
N ARG A 84 1.80 -11.69 10.80
CA ARG A 84 0.95 -12.79 11.28
C ARG A 84 0.15 -12.39 12.52
N GLU A 85 0.75 -11.69 13.48
CA GLU A 85 0.05 -11.14 14.65
C GLU A 85 -1.13 -10.23 14.24
N HIS A 86 -0.93 -9.34 13.27
CA HIS A 86 -2.04 -8.53 12.72
C HIS A 86 -3.12 -9.41 12.08
N GLY A 87 -2.75 -10.52 11.42
CA GLY A 87 -3.70 -11.52 10.93
C GLY A 87 -4.48 -12.21 12.05
N HIS A 88 -3.85 -12.44 13.22
CA HIS A 88 -4.54 -12.96 14.40
C HIS A 88 -5.59 -11.96 14.93
N VAL A 89 -5.26 -10.66 14.98
CA VAL A 89 -6.22 -9.61 15.37
C VAL A 89 -7.44 -9.58 14.44
N LEU A 90 -7.25 -9.72 13.12
CA LEU A 90 -8.36 -9.78 12.17
C LEU A 90 -9.25 -11.01 12.41
N ASN A 91 -8.67 -12.18 12.65
CA ASN A 91 -9.43 -13.40 12.92
C ASN A 91 -10.22 -13.29 14.23
N GLU A 92 -9.60 -12.79 15.30
CA GLU A 92 -10.29 -12.55 16.58
C GLU A 92 -11.45 -11.57 16.41
N TRP A 93 -11.25 -10.49 15.66
CA TRP A 93 -12.31 -9.53 15.35
C TRP A 93 -13.46 -10.17 14.56
N ILE A 94 -13.16 -10.96 13.52
CA ILE A 94 -14.17 -11.67 12.72
C ILE A 94 -14.95 -12.64 13.61
N THR A 95 -14.27 -13.40 14.48
CA THR A 95 -14.91 -14.29 15.43
C THR A 95 -15.83 -13.54 16.39
N ALA A 96 -15.38 -12.40 16.94
CA ALA A 96 -16.21 -11.57 17.82
C ALA A 96 -17.47 -11.05 17.11
N VAL A 97 -17.32 -10.56 15.88
CA VAL A 97 -18.45 -10.08 15.05
C VAL A 97 -19.42 -11.23 14.72
N LYS A 98 -18.92 -12.42 14.36
CA LYS A 98 -19.76 -13.60 14.11
C LYS A 98 -20.59 -13.95 15.35
N ASN A 99 -19.96 -13.95 16.52
CA ASN A 99 -20.64 -14.24 17.79
C ASN A 99 -21.71 -13.20 18.12
N GLU A 100 -21.39 -11.90 18.00
CA GLU A 100 -22.32 -10.80 18.29
C GLU A 100 -23.54 -10.82 17.36
N LEU A 101 -23.35 -11.17 16.09
CA LEU A 101 -24.41 -11.21 15.08
C LEU A 101 -25.10 -12.58 14.97
N GLY A 102 -24.66 -13.59 15.71
CA GLY A 102 -25.19 -14.96 15.64
C GLY A 102 -24.97 -15.64 14.28
N ILE A 103 -23.82 -15.39 13.64
CA ILE A 103 -23.48 -15.89 12.29
C ILE A 103 -22.66 -17.18 12.39
N GLU A 104 -23.29 -18.30 12.05
CA GLU A 104 -22.65 -19.61 11.89
C GLU A 104 -22.31 -19.88 10.41
N LEU A 105 -21.39 -19.07 9.87
CA LEU A 105 -20.93 -19.19 8.48
C LEU A 105 -19.41 -19.38 8.42
N ASP A 106 -18.96 -20.50 7.86
CA ASP A 106 -17.54 -20.84 7.70
C ASP A 106 -17.06 -20.51 6.28
N VAL A 107 -16.90 -19.22 5.99
CA VAL A 107 -16.40 -18.73 4.70
C VAL A 107 -14.87 -18.80 4.65
N ASP A 108 -14.32 -19.23 3.51
CA ASP A 108 -12.92 -18.95 3.20
C ASP A 108 -12.71 -17.44 2.97
N THR A 109 -12.26 -16.75 4.01
CA THR A 109 -11.99 -15.31 3.98
C THR A 109 -10.97 -14.90 2.93
N ARG A 110 -10.05 -15.80 2.53
CA ARG A 110 -9.06 -15.50 1.48
C ARG A 110 -9.73 -15.27 0.14
N VAL A 111 -10.66 -16.16 -0.24
CA VAL A 111 -11.42 -16.06 -1.49
C VAL A 111 -12.17 -14.73 -1.57
N LEU A 112 -12.82 -14.31 -0.48
CA LEU A 112 -13.56 -13.05 -0.43
C LEU A 112 -12.61 -11.83 -0.53
N LEU A 113 -11.46 -11.87 0.14
CA LEU A 113 -10.47 -10.80 0.11
C LEU A 113 -9.72 -10.70 -1.22
N ASP A 114 -9.47 -11.82 -1.89
CA ASP A 114 -8.86 -11.86 -3.22
C ASP A 114 -9.82 -11.26 -4.26
N ALA A 115 -11.12 -11.63 -4.24
CA ALA A 115 -12.12 -10.98 -5.10
C ALA A 115 -12.21 -9.46 -4.85
N ALA A 116 -12.14 -9.02 -3.58
CA ALA A 116 -12.11 -7.60 -3.24
C ALA A 116 -10.85 -6.90 -3.77
N ARG A 117 -9.69 -7.56 -3.73
CA ARG A 117 -8.42 -7.06 -4.27
C ARG A 117 -8.52 -6.88 -5.78
N ASP A 118 -9.03 -7.86 -6.50
CA ASP A 118 -9.17 -7.81 -7.96
C ASP A 118 -10.08 -6.66 -8.38
N VAL A 119 -11.21 -6.47 -7.67
CA VAL A 119 -12.11 -5.32 -7.89
C VAL A 119 -11.42 -3.98 -7.58
N ALA A 120 -10.62 -3.91 -6.50
CA ALA A 120 -9.90 -2.68 -6.14
C ALA A 120 -8.90 -2.25 -7.21
N HIS A 121 -8.25 -3.22 -7.87
CA HIS A 121 -7.28 -2.99 -8.93
C HIS A 121 -7.94 -2.75 -10.29
N GLY A 122 -8.89 -3.59 -10.69
CA GLY A 122 -9.52 -3.55 -12.00
C GLY A 122 -10.61 -2.49 -12.15
N VAL A 123 -11.25 -2.06 -11.05
CA VAL A 123 -12.35 -1.07 -11.08
C VAL A 123 -11.94 0.23 -10.39
N ALA A 124 -11.88 0.22 -9.06
CA ALA A 124 -11.44 1.34 -8.22
C ALA A 124 -11.33 0.89 -6.76
N ARG A 125 -10.42 1.49 -5.99
CA ARG A 125 -10.24 1.16 -4.57
C ARG A 125 -11.54 1.19 -3.73
N PRO A 126 -12.46 2.16 -3.87
CA PRO A 126 -13.71 2.18 -3.11
C PRO A 126 -14.70 1.06 -3.47
N ALA A 127 -14.53 0.38 -4.61
CA ALA A 127 -15.44 -0.67 -5.07
C ALA A 127 -15.29 -1.97 -4.25
N ALA A 128 -14.12 -2.22 -3.65
CA ALA A 128 -13.88 -3.42 -2.84
C ALA A 128 -14.92 -3.65 -1.73
N PRO A 129 -15.14 -2.72 -0.76
CA PRO A 129 -16.12 -2.94 0.31
C PRO A 129 -17.57 -2.99 -0.19
N LEU A 130 -17.91 -2.29 -1.27
CA LEU A 130 -19.26 -2.33 -1.85
C LEU A 130 -19.53 -3.68 -2.48
N THR A 131 -18.55 -4.24 -3.17
CA THR A 131 -18.69 -5.54 -3.83
C THR A 131 -18.70 -6.70 -2.83
N THR A 132 -17.90 -6.66 -1.76
CA THR A 132 -17.97 -7.71 -0.72
C THR A 132 -19.32 -7.73 0.01
N PHE A 133 -19.94 -6.57 0.22
CA PHE A 133 -21.33 -6.50 0.70
C PHE A 133 -22.30 -7.18 -0.28
N LEU A 134 -22.19 -6.91 -1.58
CA LEU A 134 -23.03 -7.52 -2.61
C LEU A 134 -22.81 -9.03 -2.75
N ILE A 135 -21.57 -9.52 -2.59
CA ILE A 135 -21.26 -10.95 -2.53
C ILE A 135 -22.02 -11.59 -1.36
N GLY A 136 -21.92 -11.01 -0.17
CA GLY A 136 -22.64 -11.51 1.01
C GLY A 136 -24.15 -11.50 0.82
N TYR A 137 -24.69 -10.41 0.25
CA TYR A 137 -26.11 -10.27 -0.05
C TYR A 137 -26.59 -11.31 -1.08
N ALA A 138 -25.84 -11.53 -2.16
CA ALA A 138 -26.16 -12.53 -3.18
C ALA A 138 -26.09 -13.96 -2.61
N ALA A 139 -25.10 -14.26 -1.78
CA ALA A 139 -24.98 -15.54 -1.10
C ALA A 139 -26.18 -15.81 -0.18
N ALA A 140 -26.64 -14.78 0.55
CA ALA A 140 -27.82 -14.84 1.41
C ALA A 140 -29.14 -15.03 0.63
N GLN A 141 -29.23 -14.55 -0.62
CA GLN A 141 -30.37 -14.86 -1.50
C GLN A 141 -30.36 -16.31 -2.01
N GLY A 142 -29.20 -16.97 -1.99
CA GLY A 142 -29.04 -18.38 -2.32
C GLY A 142 -29.29 -19.28 -1.11
N LYS A 143 -28.38 -20.23 -0.85
CA LYS A 143 -28.46 -21.12 0.32
C LYS A 143 -27.95 -20.46 1.61
N GLY A 144 -27.26 -19.32 1.51
CA GLY A 144 -26.62 -18.65 2.63
C GLY A 144 -25.44 -19.42 3.23
N ASP A 145 -24.82 -20.33 2.46
CA ASP A 145 -23.71 -21.17 2.89
C ASP A 145 -22.36 -20.72 2.30
N ALA A 146 -21.28 -21.35 2.75
CA ALA A 146 -19.91 -21.05 2.31
C ALA A 146 -19.73 -21.26 0.80
N GLU A 147 -20.42 -22.26 0.23
CA GLU A 147 -20.43 -22.52 -1.21
C GLU A 147 -21.05 -21.34 -1.97
N SER A 148 -22.19 -20.82 -1.52
CA SER A 148 -22.85 -19.65 -2.12
C SER A 148 -21.94 -18.41 -2.12
N VAL A 149 -21.15 -18.22 -1.06
CA VAL A 149 -20.16 -17.12 -0.99
C VAL A 149 -19.01 -17.34 -1.96
N ALA A 150 -18.49 -18.57 -2.05
CA ALA A 150 -17.41 -18.91 -2.98
C ALA A 150 -17.85 -18.72 -4.44
N GLU A 151 -19.06 -19.18 -4.80
CA GLU A 151 -19.63 -18.99 -6.13
C GLU A 151 -19.82 -17.52 -6.48
N ALA A 152 -20.37 -16.72 -5.56
CA ALA A 152 -20.56 -15.30 -5.77
C ALA A 152 -19.22 -14.55 -5.91
N SER A 153 -18.22 -14.93 -5.11
CA SER A 153 -16.87 -14.37 -5.18
C SER A 153 -16.19 -14.69 -6.52
N ALA A 154 -16.30 -15.92 -7.02
CA ALA A 154 -15.77 -16.32 -8.32
C ALA A 154 -16.41 -15.52 -9.47
N LYS A 155 -17.75 -15.38 -9.47
CA LYS A 155 -18.47 -14.58 -10.47
C LYS A 155 -18.02 -13.11 -10.48
N VAL A 156 -17.74 -12.55 -9.30
CA VAL A 156 -17.22 -11.18 -9.17
C VAL A 156 -15.79 -11.07 -9.69
N ALA A 157 -14.90 -12.00 -9.37
CA ALA A 157 -13.51 -11.98 -9.84
C ALA A 157 -13.45 -12.06 -11.38
N ASP A 158 -14.27 -12.93 -11.99
CA ASP A 158 -14.41 -13.03 -13.44
C ASP A 158 -14.96 -11.74 -14.07
N LEU A 159 -15.89 -11.06 -13.38
CA LEU A 159 -16.43 -9.78 -13.83
C LEU A 159 -15.38 -8.67 -13.74
N ALA A 160 -14.59 -8.61 -12.66
CA ALA A 160 -13.52 -7.63 -12.50
C ALA A 160 -12.44 -7.78 -13.58
N THR A 161 -12.07 -9.03 -13.90
CA THR A 161 -11.10 -9.33 -14.98
C THR A 161 -11.60 -8.84 -16.34
N ARG A 162 -12.87 -9.10 -16.67
CA ARG A 162 -13.46 -8.62 -17.93
C ARG A 162 -13.57 -7.09 -17.98
N TRP A 163 -13.95 -6.48 -16.85
CA TRP A 163 -14.02 -5.01 -16.74
C TRP A 163 -12.66 -4.36 -17.01
N GLU A 164 -11.59 -4.90 -16.41
CA GLU A 164 -10.22 -4.42 -16.64
C GLU A 164 -9.79 -4.60 -18.09
N ALA A 165 -10.11 -5.72 -18.74
CA ALA A 165 -9.79 -5.93 -20.15
C ALA A 165 -10.50 -4.93 -21.08
N GLU A 166 -11.78 -4.64 -20.82
CA GLU A 166 -12.59 -3.70 -21.60
C GLU A 166 -12.15 -2.24 -21.41
N HIS A 167 -11.70 -1.86 -20.21
CA HIS A 167 -11.37 -0.48 -19.86
C HIS A 167 -9.87 -0.17 -19.86
N GLY A 168 -9.01 -1.18 -19.77
CA GLY A 168 -7.54 -1.08 -19.86
C GLY A 168 -7.03 -1.04 -21.30
N GLY A 169 -7.83 -1.49 -22.28
CA GLY A 169 -7.48 -1.49 -23.72
C GLY A 169 -7.83 -0.21 -24.49
N GLY A 170 -8.48 0.78 -23.86
CA GLY A 170 -9.02 1.99 -24.53
C GLY A 170 -8.10 3.22 -24.54
N GLY A 171 -6.87 3.11 -24.06
CA GLY A 171 -5.96 4.23 -23.83
C GLY A 171 -4.92 4.50 -24.94
N SER A 172 -5.31 4.57 -26.21
CA SER A 172 -4.56 5.28 -27.27
C SER A 172 -5.39 5.40 -28.54
N ALA A 173 -6.17 6.49 -28.63
CA ALA A 173 -6.47 7.06 -29.93
C ALA A 173 -5.29 8.00 -30.31
N PRO A 174 -4.73 7.90 -31.52
CA PRO A 174 -3.69 8.83 -31.95
C PRO A 174 -4.32 10.21 -32.20
N ASP A 175 -3.72 11.22 -31.59
CA ASP A 175 -4.04 12.63 -31.84
C ASP A 175 -3.72 12.94 -33.31
N ALA A 176 -4.76 13.27 -34.07
CA ALA A 176 -4.66 13.78 -35.43
C ALA A 176 -4.90 15.28 -35.37
N GLY A 177 -3.81 16.05 -35.47
CA GLY A 177 -3.80 17.51 -35.56
C GLY A 177 -2.40 18.05 -35.77
#